data_AF-A0A0S8K6C4-F1
#
_entry.id   AF-A0A0S8K6C4-F1
#
_cell.length_a   1.000
_cell.length_b   1.000
_cell.length_c   1.000
_cell.angle_alpha   90.00
_cell.angle_beta   90.00
_cell.angle_gamma   90.00
#
_symmetry.space_group_name_H-M   'P 1'
#
loop_
_entity.id
_entity.type
_entity.pdbx_description
1 polymer ?
#
loop_
_entity_poly.entity_id
_entity_poly.type
_entity_poly.pdbx_seq_one_letter_code
_entity_poly.pdbx_strand_id
1 'polypeptide(L)'
;TKEEGGRHTPFFNGYRPQFYFRTTDVTGTVKLPEGVEMVMPGDNTRLEVELITPIAMEKELRFAIREGGRTVGAGVVSEVIE
;
A
#
# COMPACT_ATOMS: atom_id res chain seq x y z
N THR A 1 2.28 -14.41 -5.51
CA THR A 1 2.36 -15.04 -6.86
C THR A 1 1.08 -14.75 -7.64
N LYS A 2 1.05 -14.99 -8.96
CA LYS A 2 -0.14 -14.79 -9.82
C LYS A 2 -1.41 -15.48 -9.30
N GLU A 3 -1.23 -16.47 -8.44
CA GLU A 3 -2.25 -17.32 -7.84
C GLU A 3 -2.92 -16.71 -6.59
N GLU A 4 -2.34 -15.68 -5.96
CA GLU A 4 -2.87 -15.06 -4.73
C GLU A 4 -4.01 -14.05 -4.99
N GLY A 5 -4.47 -13.93 -6.25
CA GLY A 5 -5.61 -13.08 -6.62
C GLY A 5 -5.35 -11.57 -6.55
N GLY A 6 -4.09 -11.15 -6.37
CA GLY A 6 -3.66 -9.76 -6.40
C GLY A 6 -3.51 -9.18 -7.82
N ARG A 7 -2.65 -8.17 -7.97
CA ARG A 7 -2.40 -7.55 -9.28
C ARG A 7 -1.66 -8.51 -10.23
N HIS A 8 -1.93 -8.38 -11.53
CA HIS A 8 -1.17 -9.06 -12.59
C HIS A 8 -0.15 -8.13 -13.28
N THR A 9 -0.31 -6.82 -13.11
CA THR A 9 0.52 -5.79 -13.72
C THR A 9 1.21 -4.97 -12.64
N PRO A 10 2.39 -4.38 -12.91
CA PRO A 10 3.06 -3.50 -11.98
C PRO A 10 2.20 -2.29 -11.58
N PHE A 11 2.60 -1.62 -10.52
CA PHE A 11 2.16 -0.26 -10.21
C PHE A 11 3.37 0.68 -10.15
N PHE A 12 3.08 1.97 -10.32
CA PHE A 12 4.07 3.03 -10.47
C PHE A 12 3.90 4.08 -9.38
N ASN A 13 4.82 5.04 -9.35
CA ASN A 13 4.71 6.20 -8.50
C ASN A 13 3.37 6.94 -8.71
N GLY A 14 2.75 7.42 -7.63
CA GLY A 14 1.42 8.04 -7.67
C GLY A 14 0.25 7.06 -7.75
N TYR A 15 0.48 5.76 -7.56
CA TYR A 15 -0.59 4.77 -7.42
C TYR A 15 -1.49 5.11 -6.22
N ARG A 16 -2.83 5.08 -6.42
CA ARG A 16 -3.83 5.52 -5.41
C ARG A 16 -4.83 4.41 -5.00
N PRO A 17 -4.40 3.40 -4.23
CA PRO A 17 -5.28 2.36 -3.73
C PRO A 17 -6.02 2.78 -2.44
N GLN A 18 -6.85 1.86 -1.95
CA GLN A 18 -7.41 1.90 -0.60
C GLN A 18 -6.50 1.16 0.37
N PHE A 19 -6.20 1.74 1.51
CA PHE A 19 -5.48 1.13 2.61
C PHE A 19 -6.49 0.77 3.70
N TYR A 20 -6.56 -0.53 3.99
CA TYR A 20 -7.45 -1.07 5.00
C TYR A 20 -6.71 -1.21 6.32
N PHE A 21 -7.04 -0.32 7.27
CA PHE A 21 -6.55 -0.35 8.63
C PHE A 21 -7.66 -0.84 9.55
N ARG A 22 -7.48 -2.04 10.14
CA ARG A 22 -8.44 -2.71 11.06
C ARG A 22 -9.85 -2.88 10.47
N THR A 23 -10.64 -1.81 10.41
CA THR A 23 -12.05 -1.76 9.97
C THR A 23 -12.33 -0.63 8.97
N THR A 24 -11.32 0.17 8.62
CA THR A 24 -11.49 1.39 7.84
C THR A 24 -10.68 1.32 6.56
N ASP A 25 -11.33 1.54 5.42
CA ASP A 25 -10.67 1.81 4.13
C ASP A 25 -10.44 3.31 3.99
N VAL A 26 -9.18 3.71 3.70
CA VAL A 26 -8.80 5.09 3.40
C VAL A 26 -8.01 5.12 2.11
N THR A 27 -8.29 6.06 1.21
CA THR A 27 -7.47 6.20 0.00
C THR A 27 -6.12 6.81 0.36
N GLY A 28 -5.04 6.31 -0.24
CA GLY A 28 -3.73 6.91 -0.07
C GLY A 28 -2.97 6.98 -1.38
N THR A 29 -2.00 7.88 -1.47
CA THR A 29 -1.09 7.98 -2.62
C THR A 29 0.24 7.34 -2.26
N VAL A 30 0.71 6.43 -3.10
CA VAL A 30 2.00 5.76 -2.94
C VAL A 30 3.10 6.54 -3.61
N LYS A 31 4.19 6.75 -2.88
CA LYS A 31 5.46 7.24 -3.39
C LYS A 31 6.52 6.13 -3.33
N LEU A 32 7.12 5.83 -4.47
CA LEU A 32 8.19 4.84 -4.58
C LEU A 32 9.53 5.43 -4.14
N PRO A 33 10.48 4.60 -3.65
CA PRO A 33 11.85 5.05 -3.37
C PRO A 33 12.53 5.61 -4.63
N GLU A 34 13.50 6.50 -4.43
CA GLU A 34 14.30 7.03 -5.54
C GLU A 34 14.97 5.90 -6.34
N GLY A 35 14.92 6.01 -7.68
CA GLY A 35 15.44 5.00 -8.59
C GLY A 35 14.54 3.77 -8.79
N VAL A 36 13.43 3.64 -8.06
CA VAL A 36 12.44 2.57 -8.28
C VAL A 36 11.33 3.10 -9.20
N GLU A 37 11.33 2.66 -10.45
CA GLU A 37 10.33 3.09 -11.43
C GLU A 37 8.97 2.41 -11.22
N MET A 38 8.98 1.12 -10.86
CA MET A 38 7.77 0.31 -10.72
C MET A 38 7.97 -0.84 -9.73
N VAL A 39 6.86 -1.37 -9.21
CA VAL A 39 6.83 -2.52 -8.29
C VAL A 39 6.04 -3.65 -8.94
N MET A 40 6.64 -4.83 -9.03
CA MET A 40 6.01 -6.00 -9.64
C MET A 40 5.16 -6.77 -8.61
N PRO A 41 4.07 -7.45 -9.05
CA PRO A 41 3.34 -8.33 -8.15
C PRO A 41 4.23 -9.45 -7.58
N GLY A 42 4.31 -9.52 -6.25
CA GLY A 42 5.16 -10.47 -5.54
C GLY A 42 6.43 -9.87 -4.95
N ASP A 43 6.76 -8.62 -5.30
CA ASP A 43 7.89 -7.92 -4.71
C ASP A 43 7.60 -7.47 -3.28
N ASN A 44 8.66 -7.38 -2.48
CA ASN A 44 8.66 -6.68 -1.20
C ASN A 44 9.45 -5.37 -1.36
N THR A 45 8.85 -4.25 -0.96
CA THR A 45 9.47 -2.93 -1.07
C THR A 45 9.00 -2.00 0.05
N ARG A 46 9.80 -0.97 0.34
CA ARG A 46 9.39 0.14 1.22
C ARG A 46 8.66 1.19 0.40
N LEU A 47 7.56 1.69 0.95
CA LEU A 47 6.71 2.69 0.31
C LEU A 47 6.49 3.84 1.29
N GLU A 48 6.56 5.06 0.78
CA GLU A 48 6.01 6.24 1.47
C GLU A 48 4.55 6.38 1.04
N VAL A 49 3.65 6.59 2.00
CA VAL A 49 2.19 6.63 1.74
C VAL A 49 1.59 7.86 2.40
N GLU A 50 0.91 8.67 1.60
CA GLU A 50 0.13 9.82 2.08
C GLU A 50 -1.36 9.46 2.06
N LEU A 51 -2.01 9.46 3.23
CA LEU A 51 -3.43 9.15 3.36
C LEU A 51 -4.29 10.41 3.17
N ILE A 52 -5.40 10.32 2.43
CA ILE A 52 -6.26 11.49 2.17
C ILE A 52 -7.03 11.98 3.41
N THR A 53 -7.14 11.12 4.43
CA THR A 53 -7.77 11.43 5.71
C THR A 53 -6.92 10.86 6.83
N PRO A 54 -6.76 11.57 7.96
CA PRO A 54 -6.01 11.07 9.11
C PRO A 54 -6.56 9.74 9.62
N ILE A 55 -5.66 8.80 9.93
CA ILE A 55 -5.96 7.53 10.60
C ILE A 55 -5.06 7.41 11.81
N ALA A 56 -5.65 7.03 12.95
CA ALA A 56 -4.88 6.68 14.13
C ALA A 56 -4.04 5.43 13.83
N MET A 57 -2.71 5.57 13.88
CA MET A 57 -1.77 4.50 13.58
C MET A 57 -0.56 4.54 14.50
N GLU A 58 0.12 3.40 14.60
CA GLU A 58 1.34 3.20 15.37
C GLU A 58 2.31 2.33 14.56
N LYS A 59 3.61 2.37 14.92
CA LYS A 59 4.59 1.46 14.33
C LYS A 59 4.13 0.01 14.53
N GLU A 60 4.46 -0.85 13.57
CA GLU A 60 4.08 -2.26 13.52
C GLU A 60 2.58 -2.54 13.26
N LEU A 61 1.75 -1.51 13.11
CA LEU A 61 0.36 -1.70 12.68
C LEU A 61 0.34 -2.34 11.28
N ARG A 62 -0.37 -3.47 11.17
CA ARG A 62 -0.58 -4.17 9.90
C ARG A 62 -1.76 -3.58 9.15
N PHE A 63 -1.66 -3.54 7.83
CA PHE A 63 -2.71 -3.09 6.93
C PHE A 63 -2.74 -3.93 5.65
N ALA A 64 -3.86 -3.86 4.93
CA ALA A 64 -3.98 -4.41 3.60
C ALA A 64 -4.10 -3.29 2.57
N ILE A 65 -3.59 -3.51 1.36
CA ILE A 65 -3.78 -2.62 0.22
C ILE A 65 -4.86 -3.24 -0.65
N ARG A 66 -5.89 -2.47 -1.00
CA ARG A 66 -7.07 -2.92 -1.71
C ARG A 66 -7.35 -2.09 -2.96
N GLU A 67 -7.81 -2.75 -4.00
CA GLU A 67 -8.23 -2.16 -5.26
C GLU A 67 -9.54 -2.83 -5.71
N GLY A 68 -10.59 -2.04 -5.96
CA GLY A 68 -11.90 -2.58 -6.35
C GLY A 68 -12.47 -3.61 -5.36
N GLY A 69 -12.17 -3.44 -4.06
CA GLY A 69 -12.59 -4.34 -2.99
C GLY A 69 -11.73 -5.60 -2.82
N ARG A 70 -10.74 -5.86 -3.68
CA ARG A 70 -9.83 -7.01 -3.60
C ARG A 70 -8.52 -6.63 -2.92
N THR A 71 -7.97 -7.53 -2.11
CA THR A 71 -6.65 -7.36 -1.51
C THR A 71 -5.56 -7.60 -2.56
N VAL A 72 -4.71 -6.60 -2.77
CA VAL A 72 -3.62 -6.64 -3.76
C VAL A 72 -2.24 -6.56 -3.12
N GLY A 73 -2.16 -6.25 -1.83
CA GLY A 73 -0.92 -6.23 -1.06
C GLY A 73 -1.19 -6.25 0.43
N ALA A 74 -0.15 -6.51 1.20
CA ALA A 74 -0.15 -6.45 2.65
C ALA A 74 1.07 -5.67 3.11
N GLY A 75 0.91 -4.91 4.20
CA GLY A 75 1.96 -4.04 4.70
C GLY A 75 1.98 -3.95 6.22
N VAL A 76 3.06 -3.39 6.72
CA VAL A 76 3.26 -3.05 8.13
C VAL A 76 3.84 -1.65 8.19
N VAL A 77 3.30 -0.81 9.09
CA VAL A 77 3.80 0.55 9.29
C VAL A 77 5.19 0.48 9.91
N SER A 78 6.23 0.87 9.17
CA SER A 78 7.60 0.95 9.68
C SER A 78 7.85 2.23 10.48
N GLU A 79 7.27 3.34 10.03
CA GLU A 79 7.41 4.65 10.63
C GLU A 79 6.19 5.51 10.31
N VAL A 80 5.82 6.39 11.25
CA VAL A 80 4.80 7.41 11.07
C VAL A 80 5.54 8.72 10.90
N ILE A 81 5.37 9.33 9.74
CA ILE A 81 5.93 10.62 9.36
C ILE A 81 4.72 11.54 9.17
N GLU A 82 4.66 12.63 9.94
CA GLU A 82 3.51 13.56 10.07
C GLU A 82 2.40 13.17 11.06
#